data_AF-A0A2K2F790-F1
#
_entry.id   AF-A0A2K2F790-F1
#
_cell.length_a   1.000
_cell.length_b   1.000
_cell.length_c   1.000
_cell.angle_alpha   90.00
_cell.angle_beta   90.00
_cell.angle_gamma   90.00
#
_symmetry.space_group_name_H-M   'P 1'
#
loop_
_entity.id
_entity.type
_entity.pdbx_description
1 polymer ?
#
loop_
_entity_poly.entity_id
_entity_poly.type
_entity_poly.pdbx_seq_one_letter_code
_entity_poly.pdbx_strand_id
1 'polypeptide(L)' 'MKNFKIMLFGIALILLGIALKLMFIEYVESGFLLVLERVTPFIGIIVTAIGLFLTDYDSK' A
#
# COMPACT_ATOMS: atom_id res chain seq x y z
N MET A 1 -13.35 -8.96 12.64
CA MET A 1 -11.90 -8.74 12.91
C MET A 1 -10.97 -9.06 11.72
N LYS A 2 -11.25 -10.08 10.90
CA LYS A 2 -10.35 -10.49 9.79
C LYS A 2 -10.24 -9.44 8.67
N ASN A 3 -11.33 -8.74 8.36
CA ASN A 3 -11.39 -7.73 7.29
C ASN A 3 -10.66 -6.43 7.68
N PHE A 4 -10.72 -6.02 8.96
CA PHE A 4 -9.92 -4.92 9.49
C PHE A 4 -8.42 -5.15 9.34
N LYS A 5 -7.93 -6.41 9.44
CA LYS A 5 -6.51 -6.71 9.23
C LYS A 5 -6.08 -6.47 7.78
N ILE A 6 -6.95 -6.73 6.81
CA ILE A 6 -6.70 -6.50 5.37
C ILE A 6 -6.62 -5.00 5.11
N MET A 7 -7.55 -4.22 5.67
CA MET A 7 -7.55 -2.77 5.56
C MET A 7 -6.28 -2.16 6.20
N LEU A 8 -5.91 -2.61 7.40
CA LEU A 8 -4.69 -2.15 8.08
C LEU A 8 -3.42 -2.50 7.30
N PHE A 9 -3.39 -3.67 6.67
CA PHE A 9 -2.28 -4.11 5.81
C PHE A 9 -2.17 -3.25 4.55
N GLY A 10 -3.30 -2.88 3.93
CA GLY A 10 -3.32 -1.94 2.81
C GLY A 10 -2.76 -0.56 3.19
N ILE A 11 -3.17 -0.01 4.34
CA ILE A 11 -2.65 1.26 4.86
C ILE A 11 -1.13 1.15 5.12
N ALA A 12 -0.67 0.04 5.70
CA ALA A 12 0.75 -0.19 5.94
C ALA A 12 1.56 -0.23 4.62
N LEU A 13 1.01 -0.81 3.54
CA LEU A 13 1.65 -0.81 2.22
C LEU A 13 1.73 0.60 1.61
N ILE A 14 0.71 1.44 1.80
CA ILE A 14 0.75 2.85 1.37
C ILE A 14 1.87 3.59 2.09
N LEU A 15 1.93 3.45 3.42
CA LEU A 15 2.98 4.08 4.24
C LEU A 15 4.37 3.56 3.88
N LEU A 16 4.51 2.26 3.61
CA LEU A 16 5.75 1.67 3.15
C LEU A 16 6.19 2.25 1.80
N GLY A 17 5.27 2.41 0.83
CA GLY A 17 5.56 3.04 -0.45
C GLY A 17 6.07 4.48 -0.29
N ILE A 18 5.44 5.26 0.61
CA ILE A 18 5.88 6.63 0.92
C ILE A 18 7.25 6.62 1.62
N ALA A 19 7.49 5.69 2.54
CA ALA A 19 8.77 5.57 3.24
C ALA A 19 9.91 5.18 2.29
N LEU A 20 9.66 4.26 1.36
CA LEU A 20 10.62 3.88 0.32
C LEU A 20 10.94 5.10 -0.56
N LYS A 21 9.91 5.87 -0.98
CA LYS A 21 10.10 7.11 -1.73
C LYS A 21 11.01 8.11 -1.04
N LEU A 22 10.86 8.27 0.28
CA LEU A 22 11.70 9.17 1.07
C LEU A 22 13.13 8.64 1.25
N MET A 23 13.30 7.34 1.48
CA MET A 23 14.64 6.73 1.62
C MET A 23 15.44 6.77 0.32
N PHE A 24 14.78 6.62 -0.83
CA PHE A 24 15.46 6.57 -2.13
C PHE A 24 15.53 7.93 -2.84
N ILE A 25 15.10 9.03 -2.21
CA ILE A 25 15.07 10.36 -2.82
C ILE A 25 16.47 10.86 -3.22
N GLU A 26 17.52 10.38 -2.55
CA GLU A 26 18.93 10.70 -2.83
C GLU A 26 19.68 9.55 -3.52
N TYR A 27 19.07 8.36 -3.65
CA TYR A 27 19.68 7.21 -4.31
C TYR A 27 19.31 7.18 -5.79
N VAL A 28 20.14 7.82 -6.61
CA VAL A 28 20.18 7.55 -8.05
C VAL A 28 20.83 6.19 -8.22
N GLU A 29 20.06 5.14 -8.50
CA GLU A 29 20.47 4.01 -9.36
C GLU A 29 19.57 2.78 -9.18
N SER A 30 18.55 2.69 -10.04
CA SER A 30 18.08 1.49 -10.76
C SER A 30 16.62 1.68 -11.12
N GLY A 31 16.28 1.59 -12.41
CA GLY A 31 14.90 1.78 -12.88
C GLY A 31 13.88 0.87 -12.16
N PHE A 32 14.32 -0.27 -11.64
CA PHE A 32 13.49 -1.17 -10.84
C PHE A 32 13.04 -0.57 -9.51
N LEU A 33 13.92 0.11 -8.76
CA LEU A 33 13.56 0.73 -7.48
C LEU A 33 12.55 1.87 -7.66
N LEU A 34 12.70 2.68 -8.72
CA LEU A 34 11.74 3.72 -9.09
C LEU A 34 10.37 3.14 -9.45
N VAL A 35 10.33 2.02 -10.16
CA VAL A 35 9.07 1.33 -10.48
C VAL A 35 8.44 0.79 -9.20
N LEU A 36 9.24 0.20 -8.31
CA LEU A 36 8.77 -0.38 -7.07
C LEU A 36 8.22 0.69 -6.12
N GLU A 37 8.91 1.83 -6.00
CA GLU A 37 8.43 3.02 -5.28
C GLU A 37 7.08 3.49 -5.81
N ARG A 38 6.92 3.56 -7.13
CA ARG A 38 5.66 4.02 -7.74
C ARG A 38 4.53 3.03 -7.53
N VAL A 39 4.78 1.74 -7.72
CA VAL A 39 3.76 0.69 -7.77
C VAL A 39 3.28 0.28 -6.36
N THR A 40 4.17 0.25 -5.37
CA THR A 40 3.86 -0.14 -3.97
C THR A 40 2.68 0.64 -3.36
N PRO A 41 2.61 1.99 -3.43
CA PRO A 41 1.48 2.73 -2.88
C PRO A 41 0.17 2.46 -3.65
N PHE A 42 0.20 2.21 -4.97
CA PHE A 42 -1.00 1.83 -5.71
C PHE A 42 -1.54 0.46 -5.28
N ILE A 43 -0.65 -0.52 -5.06
CA ILE A 43 -1.04 -1.82 -4.52
C ILE A 43 -1.67 -1.63 -3.13
N GLY A 44 -1.07 -0.79 -2.27
CA GLY A 44 -1.63 -0.47 -0.96
C GLY A 44 -3.03 0.13 -1.02
N ILE A 45 -3.29 1.04 -1.97
CA ILE A 45 -4.63 1.63 -2.19
C ILE A 45 -5.65 0.54 -2.58
N ILE A 46 -5.29 -0.33 -3.54
CA ILE A 46 -6.17 -1.41 -4.00
C ILE A 46 -6.52 -2.36 -2.85
N VAL A 47 -5.50 -2.79 -2.08
CA VAL A 47 -5.70 -3.68 -0.92
C VAL A 47 -6.57 -3.02 0.15
N THR A 48 -6.38 -1.72 0.40
CA THR A 48 -7.20 -0.96 1.35
C THR A 48 -8.66 -0.89 0.87
N ALA A 49 -8.88 -0.60 -0.41
CA ALA A 49 -10.22 -0.52 -1.00
C ALA A 49 -10.95 -1.88 -0.93
N ILE A 50 -10.26 -2.98 -1.22
CA ILE A 50 -10.81 -4.34 -1.07
C ILE A 50 -11.16 -4.62 0.39
N GLY A 51 -10.27 -4.26 1.33
CA GLY A 51 -10.53 -4.41 2.77
C GLY A 51 -11.77 -3.63 3.23
N LEU A 52 -11.96 -2.42 2.70
CA LEU A 52 -13.14 -1.58 2.93
C LEU A 52 -14.41 -2.25 2.38
N PHE A 53 -14.42 -2.68 1.12
CA PHE A 53 -15.57 -3.36 0.51
C PHE A 53 -15.96 -4.64 1.24
N LEU A 54 -14.98 -5.45 1.67
CA LEU A 54 -15.25 -6.67 2.44
C LEU A 54 -15.80 -6.37 3.83
N THR A 55 -15.33 -5.31 4.48
CA THR A 55 -15.83 -4.90 5.79
C THR A 55 -17.26 -4.37 5.68
N ASP A 56 -17.55 -3.60 4.64
CA ASP A 56 -18.87 -3.02 4.38
C ASP A 56 -19.90 -4.09 3.96
N TYR A 57 -19.45 -5.11 3.21
CA TYR A 57 -20.28 -6.28 2.84
C TYR A 57 -20.61 -7.16 4.04
N ASP A 58 -19.67 -7.39 4.96
CA ASP A 58 -19.86 -8.17 6.20
C ASP A 58 -20.75 -7.44 7.22
N SER A 59 -20.92 -6.12 7.08
CA SER A 59 -21.75 -5.30 7.97
C SER A 59 -23.22 -5.17 7.53
N LYS A 60 -23.58 -5.70 6.35
CA LYS A 60 -24.96 -5.74 5.82
C LYS A 60 -25.62 -7.08 6.07
#